data_AF-A0A8J5NT64-F1
#
_entry.id   AF-A0A8J5NT64-F1
#
_cell.length_a   1.000
_cell.length_b   1.000
_cell.length_c   1.000
_cell.angle_alpha   90.00
_cell.angle_beta   90.00
_cell.angle_gamma   90.00
#
_symmetry.space_group_name_H-M   'P 1'
#
loop_
_entity.id
_entity.type
_entity.pdbx_description
1 polymer ?
#
loop_
_entity_poly.entity_id
_entity_poly.type
_entity_poly.pdbx_seq_one_letter_code
_entity_poly.pdbx_strand_id
1 'polypeptide(L)'
;MADQSLPSNLELEQFQWDETSPVVFPDTEAVMEQPDSPPPLPPTLPELPPWQELQKKVDLQVQKAAEAARKHLFGHLYAHLPCSEIDWSLDGGRTVCRMVGFPCYGSIMDTWHLKKHLLGGVHRTHGVLLALEWVGPVPSQTSTAPVSRPQGKGYEEGTGRNCHGKRKAAMDNGDSELEEPSSKKQKKVTTSS
;
A
#
# COMPACT_ATOMS: atom_id res chain seq x y z
N MET A 1 9.84 -3.93 -36.98
CA MET A 1 8.55 -3.43 -37.49
C MET A 1 7.44 -4.20 -36.78
N ALA A 2 6.88 -3.60 -35.74
CA ALA A 2 5.62 -3.97 -35.11
C ALA A 2 5.25 -2.79 -34.20
N ASP A 3 4.55 -1.81 -34.78
CA ASP A 3 3.96 -0.66 -34.10
C ASP A 3 2.75 -1.15 -33.31
N GLN A 4 2.87 -1.23 -31.98
CA GLN A 4 1.74 -1.50 -31.10
C GLN A 4 1.14 -0.17 -30.66
N SER A 5 0.16 0.28 -31.45
CA SER A 5 -0.67 1.44 -31.19
C SER A 5 -1.55 1.17 -29.95
N LEU A 6 -1.34 1.91 -28.87
CA LEU A 6 -2.19 1.86 -27.68
C LEU A 6 -3.53 2.58 -27.96
N PRO A 7 -4.69 1.99 -27.58
CA PRO A 7 -5.97 2.67 -27.72
C PRO A 7 -6.05 3.82 -26.72
N SER A 8 -5.91 5.03 -27.24
CA SER A 8 -6.17 6.29 -26.55
C SER A 8 -7.66 6.59 -26.64
N ASN A 9 -8.47 5.89 -25.85
CA ASN A 9 -9.87 6.30 -25.66
C ASN A 9 -10.38 5.93 -24.27
N LEU A 10 -9.87 6.64 -23.26
CA LEU A 10 -10.64 6.92 -22.07
C LEU A 10 -11.51 8.13 -22.42
N GLU A 11 -12.57 7.85 -23.19
CA GLU A 11 -13.71 8.75 -23.35
C GLU A 11 -14.30 8.91 -21.95
N LEU A 12 -13.87 9.97 -21.28
CA LEU A 12 -14.51 10.49 -20.10
C LEU A 12 -15.89 10.92 -20.57
N GLU A 13 -16.87 10.01 -20.53
CA GLU A 13 -18.28 10.34 -20.73
C GLU A 13 -18.61 11.44 -19.73
N GLN A 14 -18.54 12.66 -20.24
CA GLN A 14 -18.90 13.87 -19.55
C GLN A 14 -20.41 13.75 -19.40
N PHE A 15 -20.82 13.24 -18.24
CA PHE A 15 -22.21 13.12 -17.83
C PHE A 15 -22.80 14.54 -17.81
N GLN A 16 -23.31 14.96 -18.96
CA GLN A 16 -23.89 16.26 -19.17
C GLN A 16 -25.29 16.18 -18.58
N TRP A 17 -25.42 16.63 -17.33
CA TRP A 17 -26.73 16.79 -16.71
C TRP A 17 -27.47 17.86 -17.51
N ASP A 18 -28.33 17.44 -18.42
CA ASP A 18 -29.20 18.32 -19.18
C ASP A 18 -30.26 18.88 -18.22
N GLU A 19 -29.90 19.99 -17.57
CA GLU A 19 -30.73 20.78 -16.64
C GLU A 19 -31.91 21.48 -17.36
N THR A 20 -32.15 21.13 -18.62
CA THR A 20 -33.06 21.81 -19.53
C THR A 20 -34.28 20.98 -19.91
N SER A 21 -34.53 19.83 -19.30
CA SER A 21 -35.81 19.13 -19.49
C SER A 21 -36.89 19.76 -18.61
N PRO A 22 -37.81 20.60 -19.15
CA PRO A 22 -38.98 21.01 -18.38
C PRO A 22 -39.76 19.74 -18.04
N VAL A 23 -39.82 19.41 -16.76
CA VAL A 23 -40.70 18.35 -16.27
C VAL A 23 -42.13 18.87 -16.42
N VAL A 24 -42.70 18.67 -17.61
CA VAL A 24 -44.12 18.87 -17.85
C VAL A 24 -44.81 17.66 -17.24
N PHE A 25 -45.29 17.83 -16.01
CA PHE A 25 -46.22 16.88 -15.43
C PHE A 25 -47.51 16.94 -16.26
N PRO A 26 -47.93 15.85 -16.91
CA PRO A 26 -49.20 15.85 -17.62
C PRO A 26 -50.30 16.01 -16.57
N ASP A 27 -51.03 17.11 -16.64
CA ASP A 27 -52.22 17.41 -15.84
C ASP A 27 -53.36 16.50 -16.33
N THR A 28 -53.23 15.21 -16.04
CA THR A 28 -54.22 14.19 -16.37
C THR A 28 -55.04 13.99 -15.12
N GLU A 29 -56.24 14.58 -15.09
CA GLU A 29 -57.25 14.26 -14.09
C GLU A 29 -57.63 12.78 -14.22
N ALA A 30 -56.93 11.94 -13.48
CA ALA A 30 -57.17 10.52 -13.43
C ALA A 30 -58.44 10.27 -12.59
N VAL A 31 -59.59 10.24 -13.28
CA VAL A 31 -60.79 9.56 -12.76
C VAL A 31 -60.47 8.07 -12.78
N MET A 32 -60.00 7.58 -11.64
CA MET A 32 -59.83 6.16 -11.37
C MET A 32 -60.72 5.82 -10.18
N GLU A 33 -61.86 5.17 -10.46
CA GLU A 33 -62.56 4.41 -9.44
C GLU A 33 -61.62 3.30 -8.97
N GLN A 34 -60.92 3.59 -7.88
CA GLN A 34 -60.00 2.66 -7.23
C GLN A 34 -60.85 1.63 -6.47
N PRO A 35 -60.86 0.35 -6.88
CA PRO A 35 -61.46 -0.69 -6.04
C PRO A 35 -60.75 -0.66 -4.68
N ASP A 36 -61.54 -0.68 -3.61
CA ASP A 36 -61.13 -0.60 -2.21
C ASP A 36 -60.10 -1.70 -1.91
N SER A 37 -58.83 -1.39 -2.16
CA SER A 37 -57.72 -2.30 -1.98
C SER A 37 -57.35 -2.28 -0.49
N PRO A 38 -57.16 -3.45 0.14
CA PRO A 38 -56.74 -3.50 1.53
C PRO A 38 -55.48 -2.64 1.72
N PRO A 39 -55.34 -1.93 2.84
CA PRO A 39 -54.26 -1.00 3.05
C PRO A 39 -52.93 -1.72 2.76
N PRO A 40 -52.07 -1.16 1.90
CA PRO A 40 -50.80 -1.79 1.57
C PRO A 40 -50.05 -2.00 2.89
N LEU A 41 -49.71 -3.26 3.19
CA LEU A 41 -48.80 -3.58 4.28
C LEU A 41 -47.58 -2.68 4.12
N PRO A 42 -47.13 -1.99 5.18
CA PRO A 42 -45.97 -1.13 5.08
C PRO A 42 -44.82 -1.97 4.52
N PRO A 43 -44.12 -1.50 3.47
CA PRO A 43 -42.98 -2.22 2.93
C PRO A 43 -42.05 -2.52 4.10
N THR A 44 -41.80 -3.82 4.33
CA THR A 44 -40.85 -4.25 5.36
C THR A 44 -39.50 -3.72 4.95
N LEU A 45 -39.16 -2.54 5.47
CA LEU A 45 -37.94 -1.84 5.14
C LEU A 45 -36.80 -2.73 5.65
N PRO A 46 -35.85 -3.13 4.78
CA PRO A 46 -34.73 -3.96 5.21
C PRO A 46 -34.04 -3.25 6.37
N GLU A 47 -33.96 -3.92 7.51
CA GLU A 47 -33.36 -3.36 8.72
C GLU A 47 -31.94 -2.92 8.37
N LEU A 48 -31.74 -1.60 8.26
CA LEU A 48 -30.46 -1.06 7.85
C LEU A 48 -29.47 -1.36 8.97
N PRO A 49 -28.25 -1.85 8.64
CA PRO A 49 -27.24 -2.08 9.65
C PRO A 49 -26.98 -0.75 10.40
N PRO A 50 -26.69 -0.82 11.71
CA PRO A 50 -26.31 0.36 12.48
C PRO A 50 -25.23 1.14 11.76
N TRP A 51 -25.36 2.47 11.70
CA TRP A 51 -24.45 3.36 10.99
C TRP A 51 -22.96 3.07 11.24
N GLN A 52 -22.61 2.65 12.46
CA GLN A 52 -21.25 2.28 12.85
C GLN A 52 -20.67 1.10 12.04
N GLU A 53 -21.50 0.13 11.64
CA GLU A 53 -21.06 -0.99 10.81
C GLU A 53 -20.77 -0.54 9.38
N LEU A 54 -21.62 0.33 8.83
CA LEU A 54 -21.39 0.93 7.52
C LEU A 54 -20.09 1.74 7.51
N GLN A 55 -19.85 2.55 8.54
CA GLN A 55 -18.63 3.33 8.67
C GLN A 55 -17.38 2.44 8.66
N LYS A 56 -17.35 1.40 9.50
CA LYS A 56 -16.23 0.44 9.52
C LYS A 56 -15.99 -0.21 8.16
N LYS A 57 -17.06 -0.53 7.43
CA LYS A 57 -16.97 -1.11 6.08
C LYS A 57 -16.33 -0.13 5.09
N VAL A 58 -16.72 1.14 5.14
CA VAL A 58 -16.13 2.21 4.31
C VAL A 58 -14.67 2.42 4.68
N ASP A 59 -14.33 2.52 5.96
CA ASP A 59 -12.96 2.72 6.43
C ASP A 59 -12.03 1.59 5.93
N LEU A 60 -12.49 0.34 5.98
CA LEU A 60 -11.75 -0.81 5.48
C LEU A 60 -11.57 -0.78 3.94
N GLN A 61 -12.56 -0.25 3.20
CA GLN A 61 -12.42 -0.04 1.75
C GLN A 61 -11.41 1.07 1.45
N VAL A 62 -11.45 2.18 2.19
CA VAL A 62 -10.51 3.29 2.05
C VAL A 62 -9.08 2.82 2.34
N GLN A 63 -8.88 2.02 3.39
CA GLN A 63 -7.57 1.45 3.72
C GLN A 63 -7.04 0.58 2.58
N LYS A 64 -7.85 -0.35 2.06
CA LYS A 64 -7.45 -1.20 0.92
C LYS A 64 -7.13 -0.39 -0.34
N ALA A 65 -7.93 0.64 -0.63
CA ALA A 65 -7.68 1.54 -1.75
C ALA A 65 -6.36 2.30 -1.59
N ALA A 66 -6.07 2.77 -0.37
CA ALA A 66 -4.81 3.45 -0.06
C ALA A 66 -3.60 2.52 -0.20
N GLU A 67 -3.69 1.28 0.28
CA GLU A 67 -2.65 0.26 0.09
C GLU A 67 -2.38 -0.03 -1.39
N ALA A 68 -3.45 -0.23 -2.17
CA ALA A 68 -3.35 -0.46 -3.60
C ALA A 68 -2.72 0.73 -4.34
N ALA A 69 -3.12 1.96 -4.00
CA ALA A 69 -2.55 3.18 -4.56
C ALA A 69 -1.06 3.31 -4.25
N ARG A 70 -0.65 3.03 -3.00
CA ARG A 70 0.77 3.04 -2.61
C ARG A 70 1.58 1.98 -3.36
N LYS A 71 1.05 0.77 -3.47
CA LYS A 71 1.68 -0.31 -4.25
C LYS A 71 1.83 0.07 -5.72
N HIS A 72 0.82 0.68 -6.33
CA HIS A 72 0.87 1.14 -7.71
C HIS A 72 1.94 2.23 -7.92
N LEU A 73 1.96 3.25 -7.05
CA LEU A 73 2.87 4.38 -7.18
C LEU A 73 4.33 4.02 -6.88
N PHE A 74 4.58 3.22 -5.85
CA PHE A 74 5.94 2.96 -5.34
C PHE A 74 6.43 1.54 -5.54
N GLY A 75 5.58 0.61 -6.01
CA GLY A 75 5.96 -0.80 -6.20
C GLY A 75 7.20 -0.98 -7.08
N HIS A 76 7.37 -0.13 -8.10
CA HIS A 76 8.54 -0.17 -8.97
C HIS A 76 9.87 0.11 -8.23
N LEU A 77 9.85 0.82 -7.10
CA LEU A 77 11.03 1.05 -6.26
C LEU A 77 11.46 -0.19 -5.48
N TYR A 78 10.54 -1.14 -5.28
CA TYR A 78 10.78 -2.40 -4.57
C TYR A 78 10.89 -3.60 -5.52
N ALA A 79 10.76 -3.40 -6.83
CA ALA A 79 10.73 -4.47 -7.82
C ALA A 79 12.00 -5.34 -7.84
N HIS A 80 13.15 -4.80 -7.42
CA HIS A 80 14.41 -5.55 -7.32
C HIS A 80 14.53 -6.39 -6.04
N LEU A 81 13.50 -6.42 -5.20
CA LEU A 81 13.46 -7.12 -3.90
C LEU A 81 12.28 -8.10 -3.85
N PRO A 82 12.20 -9.10 -4.75
CA PRO A 82 11.01 -9.94 -4.90
C PRO A 82 10.74 -10.84 -3.70
N CYS A 83 11.77 -11.17 -2.92
CA CYS A 83 11.65 -12.02 -1.73
C CYS A 83 11.38 -11.24 -0.45
N SER A 84 11.44 -9.91 -0.48
CA SER A 84 11.26 -9.08 0.71
C SER A 84 9.77 -8.83 1.01
N GLU A 85 9.40 -8.87 2.28
CA GLU A 85 8.08 -8.47 2.74
C GLU A 85 7.98 -6.93 2.81
N ILE A 86 6.99 -6.37 2.11
CA ILE A 86 6.77 -4.93 1.99
C ILE A 86 5.41 -4.57 2.60
N ASP A 87 5.42 -3.74 3.65
CA ASP A 87 4.20 -3.27 4.30
C ASP A 87 3.61 -2.04 3.57
N TRP A 88 2.58 -2.30 2.77
CA TRP A 88 1.80 -1.26 2.09
C TRP A 88 0.75 -0.60 2.99
N SER A 89 0.43 -1.18 4.15
CA SER A 89 -0.51 -0.65 5.13
C SER A 89 0.09 0.48 5.96
N LEU A 90 1.42 0.49 6.13
CA LEU A 90 2.12 1.50 6.93
C LEU A 90 1.76 2.93 6.49
N ASP A 91 1.25 3.69 7.45
CA ASP A 91 0.93 5.10 7.24
C ASP A 91 2.15 5.97 7.52
N GLY A 92 2.38 6.99 6.70
CA GLY A 92 3.64 7.76 6.76
C GLY A 92 3.96 8.58 5.51
N GLY A 93 2.96 8.79 4.65
CA GLY A 93 3.14 9.54 3.42
C GLY A 93 3.78 8.73 2.29
N ARG A 94 4.24 9.46 1.28
CA ARG A 94 4.61 8.92 -0.04
C ARG A 94 5.94 8.16 -0.02
N THR A 95 6.84 8.45 0.92
CA THR A 95 8.26 8.07 0.79
C THR A 95 8.83 7.58 2.12
N VAL A 96 8.30 6.45 2.59
CA VAL A 96 8.81 5.72 3.76
C VAL A 96 9.43 4.39 3.36
N CYS A 97 10.43 3.93 4.11
CA CYS A 97 10.93 2.57 3.95
C CYS A 97 9.93 1.56 4.51
N ARG A 98 9.38 0.72 3.64
CA ARG A 98 8.32 -0.25 3.94
C ARG A 98 8.80 -1.70 4.14
N MET A 99 10.11 -1.94 4.18
CA MET A 99 10.63 -3.30 4.32
C MET A 99 10.53 -3.77 5.77
N VAL A 100 9.75 -4.83 6.01
CA VAL A 100 9.52 -5.40 7.34
C VAL A 100 10.81 -6.04 7.87
N GLY A 101 11.06 -5.90 9.18
CA GLY A 101 12.22 -6.51 9.86
C GLY A 101 13.53 -5.70 9.80
N PHE A 102 13.50 -4.47 9.28
CA PHE A 102 14.68 -3.61 9.18
C PHE A 102 14.67 -2.47 10.21
N PRO A 103 15.85 -2.05 10.71
CA PRO A 103 15.96 -0.86 11.57
C PRO A 103 15.50 0.44 10.88
N CYS A 104 15.49 0.46 9.56
CA CYS A 104 15.04 1.61 8.77
C CYS A 104 13.54 1.59 8.45
N TYR A 105 12.81 0.57 8.92
CA TYR A 105 11.37 0.46 8.72
C TYR A 105 10.64 1.70 9.26
N GLY A 106 9.79 2.31 8.42
CA GLY A 106 9.08 3.56 8.73
C GLY A 106 9.90 4.84 8.66
N SER A 107 11.19 4.76 8.33
CA SER A 107 12.00 5.96 8.12
C SER A 107 11.51 6.74 6.90
N ILE A 108 11.18 8.01 7.11
CA ILE A 108 10.74 8.95 6.07
C ILE A 108 11.98 9.49 5.36
N MET A 109 11.96 9.44 4.03
CA MET A 109 13.01 9.98 3.16
C MET A 109 12.34 10.67 1.98
N ASP A 110 13.06 11.35 1.09
CA ASP A 110 12.48 11.71 -0.21
C ASP A 110 12.53 10.51 -1.18
N THR A 111 11.87 10.63 -2.35
CA THR A 111 11.78 9.53 -3.32
C THR A 111 13.15 9.09 -3.83
N TRP A 112 14.07 10.04 -4.03
CA TRP A 112 15.40 9.76 -4.58
C TRP A 112 16.30 9.05 -3.55
N HIS A 113 16.32 9.53 -2.32
CA HIS A 113 17.01 8.90 -1.20
C HIS A 113 16.41 7.53 -0.90
N LEU A 114 15.08 7.36 -0.94
CA LEU A 114 14.43 6.06 -0.78
C LEU A 114 14.91 5.07 -1.85
N LYS A 115 14.92 5.47 -3.12
CA LYS A 115 15.44 4.63 -4.21
C LYS A 115 16.89 4.23 -3.97
N LYS A 116 17.76 5.20 -3.65
CA LYS A 116 19.19 4.94 -3.36
C LYS A 116 19.36 4.04 -2.13
N HIS A 117 18.56 4.24 -1.10
CA HIS A 117 18.53 3.47 0.12
C HIS A 117 18.15 2.00 -0.14
N LEU A 118 17.07 1.75 -0.89
CA LEU A 118 16.63 0.40 -1.27
C LEU A 118 17.61 -0.32 -2.21
N LEU A 119 18.37 0.43 -3.00
CA LEU A 119 19.48 -0.11 -3.81
C LEU A 119 20.76 -0.34 -3.00
N GLY A 120 20.78 0.07 -1.74
CA GLY A 120 21.90 -0.12 -0.82
C GLY A 120 22.15 -1.61 -0.50
N GLY A 121 23.37 -1.88 -0.02
CA GLY A 121 23.83 -3.25 0.23
C GLY A 121 22.99 -4.01 1.25
N VAL A 122 22.45 -3.34 2.27
CA VAL A 122 21.70 -3.97 3.37
C VAL A 122 20.44 -4.67 2.84
N HIS A 123 19.60 -3.94 2.09
CA HIS A 123 18.34 -4.46 1.53
C HIS A 123 18.58 -5.54 0.47
N ARG A 124 19.57 -5.33 -0.41
CA ARG A 124 19.95 -6.33 -1.42
C ARG A 124 20.45 -7.63 -0.80
N THR A 125 21.34 -7.54 0.19
CA THR A 125 21.91 -8.73 0.85
C THR A 125 20.81 -9.53 1.54
N HIS A 126 19.85 -8.86 2.17
CA HIS A 126 18.71 -9.54 2.76
C HIS A 126 17.84 -10.26 1.74
N GLY A 127 17.52 -9.61 0.61
CA GLY A 127 16.79 -10.27 -0.46
C GLY A 127 17.49 -11.54 -0.96
N VAL A 128 18.82 -11.53 -1.02
CA VAL A 128 19.62 -12.72 -1.37
C VAL A 128 19.56 -13.78 -0.27
N LEU A 129 19.67 -13.40 1.01
CA LEU A 129 19.57 -14.34 2.13
C LEU A 129 18.20 -15.02 2.18
N LEU A 130 17.12 -14.26 2.02
CA LEU A 130 15.78 -14.81 1.89
C LEU A 130 15.69 -15.73 0.67
N ALA A 131 16.17 -15.31 -0.50
CA ALA A 131 16.14 -16.17 -1.69
C ALA A 131 16.87 -17.51 -1.46
N LEU A 132 18.01 -17.51 -0.75
CA LEU A 132 18.74 -18.71 -0.39
C LEU A 132 17.97 -19.61 0.58
N GLU A 133 17.31 -19.01 1.58
CA GLU A 133 16.45 -19.74 2.52
C GLU A 133 15.27 -20.40 1.79
N TRP A 134 14.64 -19.68 0.86
CA TRP A 134 13.48 -20.15 0.10
C TRP A 134 13.81 -21.27 -0.90
N VAL A 135 14.99 -21.24 -1.52
CA VAL A 135 15.43 -22.33 -2.42
C VAL A 135 15.72 -23.62 -1.63
N GLY A 136 15.83 -23.53 -0.29
CA GLY A 136 16.19 -24.63 0.58
C GLY A 136 17.64 -25.07 0.34
N PRO A 137 18.22 -25.90 1.23
CA PRO A 137 19.45 -26.58 0.90
C PRO A 137 19.17 -27.46 -0.32
N VAL A 138 19.80 -27.12 -1.46
CA VAL A 138 19.81 -27.99 -2.63
C VAL A 138 20.15 -29.39 -2.12
N PRO A 139 19.29 -30.40 -2.29
CA PRO A 139 19.63 -31.75 -1.87
C PRO A 139 20.92 -32.08 -2.58
N SER A 140 21.97 -32.38 -1.80
CA SER A 140 23.26 -32.81 -2.32
C SER A 140 23.00 -33.95 -3.29
N GLN A 141 22.91 -33.61 -4.57
CA GLN A 141 22.94 -34.61 -5.61
C GLN A 141 24.36 -35.14 -5.57
N THR A 142 24.54 -36.23 -4.84
CA THR A 142 25.66 -37.14 -4.97
C THR A 142 25.59 -37.68 -6.41
N SER A 143 25.96 -36.84 -7.37
CA SER A 143 26.17 -37.23 -8.75
C SER A 143 27.50 -37.98 -8.77
N THR A 144 27.43 -39.27 -8.45
CA THR A 144 28.48 -40.24 -8.74
C THR A 144 28.47 -40.48 -10.24
N ALA A 145 28.87 -39.48 -11.03
CA ALA A 145 29.19 -39.64 -12.44
C ALA A 145 30.72 -39.54 -12.60
N PRO A 146 31.38 -40.53 -13.22
CA PRO A 146 32.83 -40.51 -13.41
C PRO A 146 33.21 -39.38 -14.38
N VAL A 147 33.96 -38.41 -13.86
CA VAL A 147 34.59 -37.34 -14.64
C VAL A 147 35.71 -37.95 -15.50
N SER A 148 35.48 -38.03 -16.81
CA SER A 148 36.57 -37.98 -17.78
C SER A 148 37.04 -36.54 -17.92
N ARG A 149 38.31 -36.34 -17.60
CA ARG A 149 39.02 -35.08 -17.39
C ARG A 149 39.68 -34.62 -18.70
N PRO A 150 39.37 -33.44 -19.25
CA PRO A 150 40.31 -32.73 -20.10
C PRO A 150 41.12 -31.75 -19.24
N GLN A 151 42.44 -31.93 -19.24
CA GLN A 151 43.39 -30.97 -18.65
C GLN A 151 43.43 -29.70 -19.51
N GLY A 152 43.07 -28.56 -18.92
CA GLY A 152 43.29 -27.23 -19.50
C GLY A 152 43.79 -26.28 -18.41
N LYS A 153 45.00 -25.75 -18.60
CA LYS A 153 45.80 -24.96 -17.65
C LYS A 153 45.50 -23.45 -17.73
N GLY A 154 45.71 -22.76 -16.60
CA GLY A 154 45.94 -21.31 -16.47
C GLY A 154 44.65 -20.48 -16.40
N TYR A 155 44.49 -19.42 -15.58
CA TYR A 155 45.44 -18.51 -14.96
C TYR A 155 44.71 -17.66 -13.89
N GLU A 156 45.41 -17.40 -12.77
CA GLU A 156 45.46 -16.21 -11.88
C GLU A 156 44.14 -15.53 -11.45
N GLU A 157 43.69 -15.63 -10.19
CA GLU A 157 44.27 -15.05 -8.95
C GLU A 157 44.29 -13.52 -8.94
N GLY A 158 43.15 -12.91 -8.58
CA GLY A 158 42.99 -11.49 -8.29
C GLY A 158 42.28 -11.30 -6.95
N THR A 159 43.07 -11.26 -5.88
CA THR A 159 42.67 -10.96 -4.50
C THR A 159 42.44 -9.46 -4.34
N GLY A 160 41.38 -9.06 -3.62
CA GLY A 160 41.14 -7.64 -3.35
C GLY A 160 39.82 -7.27 -2.66
N ARG A 161 39.40 -8.00 -1.62
CA ARG A 161 38.39 -7.50 -0.68
C ARG A 161 39.08 -6.77 0.46
N ASN A 162 38.88 -5.45 0.56
CA ASN A 162 39.24 -4.68 1.75
C ASN A 162 38.09 -3.73 2.11
N CYS A 163 37.25 -4.13 3.06
CA CYS A 163 36.16 -3.34 3.63
C CYS A 163 36.41 -3.16 5.14
N HIS A 164 37.52 -2.55 5.53
CA HIS A 164 37.74 -2.06 6.89
C HIS A 164 37.37 -0.58 6.95
N GLY A 165 36.42 -0.21 7.82
CA GLY A 165 36.03 1.20 7.93
C GLY A 165 35.07 1.58 9.06
N LYS A 166 35.47 1.26 10.30
CA LYS A 166 35.14 2.01 11.54
C LYS A 166 33.65 2.15 11.94
N ARG A 167 33.28 1.31 12.92
CA ARG A 167 32.33 1.66 13.98
C ARG A 167 32.91 2.85 14.76
N LYS A 168 32.12 3.89 14.99
CA LYS A 168 32.33 4.79 16.13
C LYS A 168 30.98 5.01 16.79
N ALA A 169 30.86 4.45 17.98
CA ALA A 169 29.81 4.73 18.94
C ALA A 169 30.13 6.06 19.65
N ALA A 170 29.10 6.87 19.83
CA ALA A 170 28.89 7.85 20.90
C ALA A 170 27.38 8.14 20.81
N MET A 171 26.51 7.58 21.65
CA MET A 171 26.27 7.95 23.05
C MET A 171 26.34 9.47 23.24
N ASP A 172 25.18 10.10 23.09
CA ASP A 172 24.81 11.29 23.86
C ASP A 172 23.33 11.16 24.26
N ASN A 173 23.10 11.21 25.57
CA ASN A 173 21.78 11.10 26.21
C ASN A 173 21.10 12.47 26.13
N GLY A 174 20.17 12.61 25.20
CA GLY A 174 19.22 13.73 25.19
C GLY A 174 18.07 13.44 26.14
N ASP A 175 18.23 13.82 27.41
CA ASP A 175 17.15 13.94 28.39
C ASP A 175 16.12 14.94 27.84
N SER A 176 15.04 14.43 27.24
CA SER A 176 13.93 15.25 26.76
C SER A 176 12.82 15.21 27.81
N GLU A 177 12.90 16.24 28.64
CA GLU A 177 11.89 16.77 29.54
C GLU A 177 10.45 16.51 29.05
N LEU A 178 9.71 15.76 29.86
CA LEU A 178 8.27 15.58 29.76
C LEU A 178 7.57 16.89 30.16
N GLU A 179 7.40 17.80 29.21
CA GLU A 179 6.45 18.91 29.35
C GLU A 179 5.03 18.37 29.10
N GLU A 180 4.29 18.13 30.19
CA GLU A 180 2.85 17.94 30.20
C GLU A 180 2.14 19.20 29.65
N PRO A 181 1.30 19.11 28.59
CA PRO A 181 0.37 20.18 28.30
C PRO A 181 -0.79 20.16 29.31
N SER A 182 -0.56 20.91 30.38
CA SER A 182 -1.58 21.43 31.28
C SER A 182 -2.63 22.26 30.53
N SER A 183 -3.88 22.06 30.94
CA SER A 183 -5.00 23.01 30.85
C SER A 183 -5.69 23.19 29.48
N LYS A 184 -6.99 22.86 29.44
CA LYS A 184 -8.04 23.87 29.20
C LYS A 184 -9.44 23.41 29.61
N LYS A 185 -9.91 24.09 30.67
CA LYS A 185 -11.29 24.29 31.15
C LYS A 185 -12.38 24.05 30.09
N GLN A 186 -13.26 23.10 30.37
CA GLN A 186 -14.59 23.08 29.77
C GLN A 186 -15.43 24.21 30.37
N LYS A 187 -15.88 25.12 29.51
CA LYS A 187 -16.75 26.25 29.84
C LYS A 187 -18.20 25.76 29.86
N LYS A 188 -18.81 25.73 31.03
CA LYS A 188 -20.24 25.45 31.26
C LYS A 188 -21.07 26.53 30.56
N VAL A 189 -21.85 26.14 29.56
CA VAL A 189 -22.87 27.00 28.95
C VAL A 189 -24.20 26.62 29.60
N THR A 190 -24.69 27.50 30.47
CA THR A 190 -26.08 27.57 30.90
C THR A 190 -26.86 28.38 29.88
N THR A 191 -27.79 27.74 29.18
CA THR A 191 -28.83 28.43 28.40
C THR A 191 -30.13 28.32 29.18
N SER A 192 -30.60 29.46 29.69
CA SER A 192 -31.98 29.64 30.14
C SER A 192 -32.59 30.74 29.27
N SER A 193 -33.63 30.38 28.53
CA SER A 193 -34.81 31.20 28.21
C SER A 193 -35.89 30.28 27.64
#